data_AF-C0DXY3-F1
#
_entry.id   AF-C0DXY3-F1
#
_cell.length_a   1.000
_cell.length_b   1.000
_cell.length_c   1.000
_cell.angle_alpha   90.00
_cell.angle_beta   90.00
_cell.angle_gamma   90.00
#
_symmetry.space_group_name_H-M   'P 1'
#
loop_
_entity.id
_entity.type
_entity.pdbx_description
1 polymer ?
#
loop_
_entity_poly.entity_id
_entity_poly.type
_entity_poly.pdbx_seq_one_letter_code
_entity_poly.pdbx_strand_id
1 'polypeptide(L)'
;MHSAKLAADLLARQLKGQEADWQREFAEPLMTGVNAFRTYVNGWYDGSFQDAIYAPNRNPEISRMISSILAGYAWDSNNPYVEKSERRLKALAETVGVQQCE
;
A
#
# COMPACT_ATOMS: atom_id res chain seq x y z
N MET A 1 -8.77 -10.41 -5.07
CA MET A 1 -9.99 -10.86 -4.37
C MET A 1 -10.61 -9.79 -3.46
N HIS A 2 -9.84 -8.84 -2.91
CA HIS A 2 -10.38 -7.82 -2.00
C HIS A 2 -11.48 -6.93 -2.63
N SER A 3 -11.27 -6.43 -3.85
CA SER A 3 -12.27 -5.65 -4.59
C SER A 3 -13.59 -6.41 -4.79
N ALA A 4 -13.52 -7.66 -5.24
CA ALA A 4 -14.70 -8.49 -5.44
C ALA A 4 -15.49 -8.71 -4.13
N LYS A 5 -14.79 -8.91 -3.01
CA LYS A 5 -15.43 -9.06 -1.69
C LYS A 5 -16.19 -7.78 -1.29
N LEU A 6 -15.54 -6.62 -1.35
CA LEU A 6 -16.19 -5.33 -1.03
C LEU A 6 -17.42 -5.08 -1.90
N ALA A 7 -17.31 -5.30 -3.21
CA ALA A 7 -18.41 -5.10 -4.14
C ALA A 7 -19.56 -6.07 -3.89
N ALA A 8 -19.27 -7.35 -3.66
CA ALA A 8 -20.29 -8.38 -3.41
C ALA A 8 -21.06 -8.10 -2.11
N ASP A 9 -20.35 -7.74 -1.03
CA ASP A 9 -20.96 -7.44 0.27
C ASP A 9 -21.86 -6.19 0.19
N LEU A 10 -21.45 -5.15 -0.54
CA LEU A 10 -22.24 -3.94 -0.74
C LEU A 10 -23.44 -4.17 -1.69
N LEU A 11 -23.23 -4.88 -2.80
CA LEU A 11 -24.30 -5.24 -3.74
C LEU A 11 -25.40 -6.07 -3.06
N ALA A 12 -25.02 -7.03 -2.22
CA ALA A 12 -25.98 -7.85 -1.49
C ALA A 12 -26.88 -7.03 -0.54
N ARG A 13 -26.38 -5.92 0.02
CA ARG A 13 -27.18 -4.98 0.82
C ARG A 13 -28.11 -4.15 -0.05
N GLN A 14 -27.59 -3.61 -1.15
CA GLN A 14 -28.39 -2.81 -2.09
C GLN A 14 -29.57 -3.62 -2.65
N LEU A 15 -29.35 -4.89 -3.02
CA LEU A 15 -30.41 -5.78 -3.51
C LEU A 15 -31.49 -6.09 -2.46
N LYS A 16 -31.21 -5.89 -1.17
CA LYS A 16 -32.17 -5.99 -0.06
C LYS A 16 -32.89 -4.67 0.23
N GLY A 17 -32.69 -3.64 -0.60
CA GLY A 17 -33.28 -2.30 -0.41
C GLY A 17 -32.62 -1.47 0.69
N GLN A 18 -31.44 -1.86 1.17
CA GLN A 18 -30.67 -1.08 2.14
C GLN A 18 -29.88 0.02 1.42
N GLU A 19 -29.58 1.10 2.15
CA GLU A 19 -28.69 2.14 1.67
C GLU A 19 -27.28 1.56 1.42
N ALA A 20 -26.68 1.96 0.30
CA ALA A 20 -25.38 1.49 -0.15
C ALA A 20 -24.58 2.67 -0.72
N ASP A 21 -23.57 3.13 0.02
CA ASP A 21 -22.67 4.19 -0.42
C ASP A 21 -21.45 3.60 -1.12
N TRP A 22 -21.54 3.47 -2.44
CA TRP A 22 -20.46 2.93 -3.28
C TRP A 22 -19.16 3.74 -3.21
N GLN A 23 -19.24 5.03 -2.91
CA GLN A 23 -18.05 5.86 -2.80
C GLN A 23 -17.32 5.54 -1.50
N ARG A 24 -18.01 5.62 -0.36
CA ARG A 24 -17.39 5.46 0.97
C ARG A 24 -17.14 4.01 1.35
N GLU A 25 -17.96 3.08 0.89
CA GLU A 25 -17.92 1.68 1.34
C GLU A 25 -17.20 0.75 0.35
N PHE A 26 -16.97 1.20 -0.89
CA PHE A 26 -16.23 0.43 -1.90
C PHE A 26 -15.04 1.21 -2.47
N ALA A 27 -15.25 2.38 -3.07
CA ALA A 27 -14.20 3.09 -3.79
C ALA A 27 -13.08 3.57 -2.86
N GLU A 28 -13.42 4.27 -1.78
CA GLU A 28 -12.45 4.79 -0.81
C GLU A 28 -11.60 3.68 -0.16
N PRO A 29 -12.17 2.60 0.41
CA PRO A 29 -11.39 1.50 0.99
C PRO A 29 -10.54 0.77 -0.05
N LEU A 30 -11.07 0.58 -1.26
CA LEU A 30 -10.32 -0.06 -2.33
C LEU A 30 -9.10 0.77 -2.71
N MET A 31 -9.26 2.09 -2.81
CA MET A 31 -8.21 3.02 -3.19
C MET A 31 -7.06 3.05 -2.20
N THR A 32 -7.25 2.75 -0.92
CA THR A 32 -6.15 2.61 0.04
C THR A 32 -5.08 1.63 -0.44
N GLY A 33 -5.48 0.40 -0.78
CA GLY A 33 -4.53 -0.61 -1.25
C GLY A 33 -4.00 -0.32 -2.65
N VAL A 34 -4.81 0.23 -3.54
CA VAL A 34 -4.37 0.65 -4.89
C VAL A 34 -3.31 1.74 -4.79
N ASN A 35 -3.50 2.73 -3.91
CA ASN A 35 -2.55 3.81 -3.68
C ASN A 35 -1.25 3.28 -3.06
N ALA A 36 -1.34 2.39 -2.08
CA ALA A 36 -0.17 1.74 -1.48
C ALA A 36 0.66 1.02 -2.54
N PHE A 37 0.05 0.15 -3.36
CA PHE A 37 0.76 -0.51 -4.47
C PHE A 37 1.35 0.48 -5.46
N ARG A 38 0.59 1.51 -5.86
CA ARG A 38 1.07 2.55 -6.78
C ARG A 38 2.32 3.23 -6.23
N THR A 39 2.38 3.52 -4.93
CA THR A 39 3.57 4.09 -4.30
C THR A 39 4.81 3.23 -4.55
N TYR A 40 4.75 1.91 -4.32
CA TYR A 40 5.92 1.05 -4.48
C TYR A 40 6.28 0.80 -5.94
N VAL A 41 5.29 0.75 -6.84
CA VAL A 41 5.53 0.67 -8.28
C VAL A 41 6.22 1.95 -8.77
N ASN A 42 5.71 3.13 -8.41
CA ASN A 42 6.34 4.41 -8.76
C ASN A 42 7.73 4.52 -8.15
N GLY A 43 7.87 4.14 -6.87
CA GLY A 43 9.13 4.13 -6.15
C GLY A 43 10.18 3.22 -6.78
N TRP A 44 9.75 2.15 -7.44
CA TRP A 44 10.65 1.30 -8.21
C TRP A 44 11.21 2.04 -9.43
N TYR A 45 10.37 2.79 -10.15
CA TYR A 45 10.77 3.53 -11.34
C TYR A 45 11.56 4.81 -11.04
N ASP A 46 11.27 5.49 -9.93
CA ASP A 46 12.01 6.69 -9.51
C ASP A 46 13.26 6.39 -8.65
N GLY A 47 13.47 5.12 -8.28
CA GLY A 47 14.64 4.65 -7.53
C GLY A 47 14.45 4.67 -6.01
N SER A 48 13.51 5.43 -5.46
CA SER A 48 13.32 5.57 -4.00
C SER A 48 13.03 4.24 -3.29
N PHE A 49 12.35 3.32 -3.97
CA PHE A 49 12.13 1.98 -3.43
C PHE A 49 13.37 1.09 -3.51
N GLN A 50 14.18 1.26 -4.55
CA GLN A 50 15.45 0.53 -4.69
C GLN A 50 16.42 0.93 -3.57
N ASP A 51 16.55 2.23 -3.32
CA ASP A 51 17.33 2.79 -2.21
C ASP A 51 16.93 2.12 -0.87
N ALA A 52 15.63 2.03 -0.60
CA ALA A 52 15.11 1.44 0.63
C ALA A 52 15.39 -0.06 0.79
N ILE A 53 15.31 -0.86 -0.28
CA ILE A 53 15.47 -2.32 -0.20
C ILE A 53 16.92 -2.79 -0.29
N TYR A 54 17.80 -1.98 -0.88
CA TYR A 54 19.22 -2.33 -1.03
C TYR A 54 20.13 -1.61 -0.04
N ALA A 55 19.58 -0.75 0.83
CA ALA A 55 20.36 -0.12 1.89
C ALA A 55 21.09 -1.17 2.76
N PRO A 56 22.38 -0.95 3.11
CA PRO A 56 23.18 -1.93 3.83
C PRO A 56 22.72 -2.17 5.28
N ASN A 57 22.18 -1.14 5.94
CA ASN A 57 21.73 -1.20 7.34
C ASN A 57 20.20 -1.06 7.44
N ARG A 58 19.48 -2.00 6.84
CA ARG A 58 18.00 -2.00 6.85
C ARG A 58 17.43 -2.41 8.21
N ASN A 59 16.40 -1.70 8.64
CA ASN A 59 15.56 -2.16 9.74
C ASN A 59 14.74 -3.39 9.27
N PRO A 60 14.89 -4.57 9.93
CA PRO A 60 14.15 -5.78 9.57
C PRO A 60 12.64 -5.63 9.68
N GLU A 61 12.16 -4.79 10.59
CA GLU A 61 10.74 -4.52 10.79
C GLU A 61 10.13 -3.75 9.62
N ILE A 62 10.82 -2.72 9.14
CA ILE A 62 10.43 -1.96 7.94
C ILE A 62 10.39 -2.87 6.72
N SER A 63 11.40 -3.73 6.59
CA SER A 63 11.46 -4.71 5.50
C SER A 63 10.24 -5.65 5.53
N ARG A 64 9.85 -6.14 6.70
CA ARG A 64 8.67 -6.99 6.87
C ARG A 64 7.37 -6.26 6.51
N MET A 65 7.24 -5.01 6.94
CA MET A 65 6.09 -4.16 6.62
C MET A 65 5.94 -3.94 5.12
N ILE A 66 7.03 -3.69 4.40
CA ILE A 66 7.01 -3.55 2.94
C ILE A 66 6.70 -4.91 2.28
N SER A 67 7.33 -5.99 2.72
CA SER A 67 7.09 -7.33 2.19
C SER A 67 5.63 -7.77 2.34
N SER A 68 4.94 -7.38 3.42
CA SER A 68 3.51 -7.73 3.58
C SER A 68 2.63 -7.08 2.50
N ILE A 69 2.98 -5.87 2.04
CA ILE A 69 2.28 -5.18 0.96
C ILE A 69 2.45 -5.96 -0.34
N LEU A 70 3.68 -6.37 -0.65
CA LEU A 70 3.99 -7.19 -1.83
C LEU A 70 3.32 -8.57 -1.79
N ALA A 71 3.12 -9.12 -0.59
CA ALA A 71 2.37 -10.35 -0.37
C ALA A 71 0.83 -10.19 -0.50
N GLY A 72 0.34 -8.98 -0.81
CA GLY A 72 -1.07 -8.70 -1.04
C GLY A 72 -1.84 -8.15 0.16
N TYR A 73 -1.17 -7.88 1.28
CA TYR A 73 -1.78 -7.26 2.48
C TYR A 73 -1.82 -5.73 2.39
N ALA A 74 -2.05 -5.18 1.20
CA ALA A 74 -2.07 -3.73 0.95
C ALA A 74 -3.28 -3.00 1.56
N TRP A 75 -4.20 -3.70 2.22
CA TRP A 75 -5.35 -3.11 2.92
C TRP A 75 -5.24 -3.20 4.44
N ASP A 76 -4.09 -3.64 4.99
CA ASP A 76 -3.84 -3.61 6.43
C ASP A 76 -3.49 -2.19 6.88
N SER A 77 -4.47 -1.46 7.41
CA SER A 77 -4.30 -0.09 7.90
C SER A 77 -3.46 0.03 9.17
N ASN A 78 -3.16 -1.08 9.86
CA ASN A 78 -2.21 -1.07 10.98
C ASN A 78 -0.76 -0.95 10.50
N ASN A 79 -0.51 -1.28 9.23
CA ASN A 79 0.80 -1.13 8.62
C ASN A 79 1.00 0.35 8.18
N PRO A 80 1.92 1.10 8.81
CA PRO A 80 2.16 2.49 8.45
C PRO A 80 2.66 2.68 7.00
N TYR A 81 3.23 1.63 6.41
CA TYR A 81 3.69 1.59 5.02
C TYR A 81 2.56 1.33 4.01
N VAL A 82 1.35 1.00 4.50
CA VAL A 82 0.09 1.03 3.74
C VAL A 82 -0.60 2.38 3.91
N GLU A 83 -0.91 2.77 5.16
CA GLU A 83 -1.72 3.96 5.48
C GLU A 83 -1.07 5.26 5.00
N LYS A 84 0.26 5.35 5.09
CA LYS A 84 1.05 6.54 4.76
C LYS A 84 2.17 6.21 3.77
N SER A 85 1.89 5.32 2.82
CA SER A 85 2.87 4.71 1.91
C SER A 85 3.84 5.72 1.29
N GLU A 86 3.33 6.75 0.62
CA GLU A 86 4.15 7.73 -0.11
C GLU A 86 5.09 8.51 0.81
N ARG A 87 4.54 9.08 1.89
CA ARG A 87 5.32 9.83 2.88
C ARG A 87 6.38 8.96 3.53
N ARG A 88 6.05 7.72 3.87
CA ARG A 88 6.96 6.79 4.56
C ARG A 88 8.08 6.31 3.64
N LEU A 89 7.75 5.96 2.39
CA LEU A 89 8.75 5.54 1.42
C LEU A 89 9.74 6.67 1.12
N LYS A 90 9.23 7.88 0.86
CA LYS A 90 10.07 9.05 0.61
C LYS A 90 11.02 9.35 1.78
N ALA A 91 10.48 9.40 3.00
CA ALA A 91 11.30 9.63 4.18
C ALA A 91 12.35 8.53 4.40
N LEU A 92 12.01 7.27 4.10
CA LEU A 92 12.94 6.16 4.18
C LEU A 92 14.07 6.30 3.16
N ALA A 93 13.74 6.58 1.90
CA ALA A 93 14.71 6.81 0.82
C ALA A 93 15.68 7.96 1.15
N GLU A 94 15.14 9.08 1.65
CA GLU A 94 15.94 10.23 2.11
C GLU A 94 16.88 9.87 3.27
N THR A 95 16.47 8.95 4.15
CA THR A 95 17.26 8.51 5.30
C THR A 95 18.40 7.57 4.91
N VAL A 96 18.16 6.68 3.95
CA VAL A 96 19.16 5.69 3.51
C VAL A 96 20.10 6.23 2.43
N GLY A 97 19.70 7.26 1.70
CA GLY A 97 20.46 7.87 0.60
C GLY A 97 20.36 7.07 -0.71
N VAL A 98 20.86 7.68 -1.79
CA VAL A 98 20.86 7.07 -3.12
C VAL A 98 21.79 5.87 -3.15
N GLN A 99 21.30 4.76 -3.65
CA GLN A 99 22.09 3.56 -3.87
C GLN A 99 23.19 3.83 -4.92
N GLN A 100 24.45 3.69 -4.50
CA GLN A 100 25.59 3.67 -5.42
C GLN A 100 25.78 2.23 -5.89
N CYS A 101 25.50 1.96 -7.17
CA CYS A 101 25.91 0.70 -7.80
C CYS A 101 27.42 0.74 -8.03
N GLU A 102 28.19 -0.06 -7.30
CA GLU A 102 29.56 -0.46 -7.66
C GLU A 102 29.54 -1.63 -8.66
#